data_AF-A0A1E8Q6P0-F1
#
_entry.id   AF-A0A1E8Q6P0-F1
#
_cell.length_a   1.000
_cell.length_b   1.000
_cell.length_c   1.000
_cell.angle_alpha   90.00
_cell.angle_beta   90.00
_cell.angle_gamma   90.00
#
_symmetry.space_group_name_H-M   'P 1'
#
loop_
_entity.id
_entity.type
_entity.pdbx_description
1 polymer ?
#
loop_
_entity_poly.entity_id
_entity_poly.type
_entity_poly.pdbx_seq_one_letter_code
_entity_poly.pdbx_strand_id
1 'polypeptide(L)' 'MSATPAEILAEARLNIHAAVAECGDRRRMFAHHAATLSADAALHRESEPSQRATAQCYLDETAGLLTRAREETGGTPR' A
#
# COMPACT_ATOMS: atom_id res chain seq x y z
N MET A 1 6.13 -10.65 19.82
CA MET A 1 4.73 -10.21 19.75
C MET A 1 4.49 -9.81 18.31
N SER A 2 3.47 -10.36 17.64
CA SER A 2 3.10 -9.92 16.29
C SER A 2 2.42 -8.55 16.37
N ALA A 3 2.66 -7.67 15.40
CA ALA A 3 2.02 -6.36 15.34
C ALA A 3 0.50 -6.50 15.23
N THR A 4 -0.24 -5.62 15.88
CA THR A 4 -1.71 -5.58 15.81
C THR A 4 -2.17 -5.09 14.44
N PRO A 5 -3.40 -5.43 13.99
CA PRO A 5 -3.95 -4.91 12.74
C PRO A 5 -3.92 -3.38 12.63
N ALA A 6 -4.12 -2.67 13.75
CA ALA A 6 -4.09 -1.22 13.78
C ALA A 6 -2.68 -0.66 13.51
N GLU A 7 -1.65 -1.29 14.06
CA GLU A 7 -0.25 -0.91 13.82
C GLU A 7 0.16 -1.18 12.36
N ILE A 8 -0.23 -2.35 11.83
CA ILE A 8 0.01 -2.71 10.43
C ILE A 8 -0.65 -1.70 9.48
N LEU A 9 -1.91 -1.33 9.75
CA LEU A 9 -2.63 -0.32 8.95
C LEU A 9 -2.00 1.08 9.07
N ALA A 10 -1.50 1.45 10.23
CA ALA A 10 -0.79 2.72 10.41
C ALA A 10 0.49 2.77 9.56
N GLU A 11 1.26 1.68 9.51
CA GLU A 11 2.44 1.58 8.66
C GLU A 11 2.09 1.56 7.17
N ALA A 12 1.05 0.81 6.77
CA ALA A 12 0.55 0.81 5.39
C ALA A 12 0.22 2.22 4.91
N ARG A 13 -0.48 3.00 5.75
CA ARG A 13 -0.82 4.40 5.47
C ARG A 13 0.41 5.28 5.28
N LEU A 14 1.44 5.13 6.13
CA LEU A 14 2.70 5.89 5.98
C LEU A 14 3.38 5.58 4.64
N ASN A 15 3.38 4.32 4.22
CA ASN A 15 3.95 3.90 2.94
C ASN A 15 3.13 4.39 1.75
N ILE A 16 1.80 4.45 1.85
CA ILE A 16 0.96 5.08 0.82
C ILE A 16 1.32 6.56 0.68
N HIS A 17 1.45 7.29 1.79
CA HIS A 17 1.87 8.68 1.74
C HIS A 17 3.27 8.87 1.13
N ALA A 18 4.22 7.99 1.46
CA ALA A 18 5.55 8.00 0.84
C ALA A 18 5.47 7.73 -0.67
N ALA A 19 4.66 6.75 -1.09
CA ALA A 19 4.45 6.43 -2.51
C ALA A 19 3.84 7.61 -3.29
N VAL A 20 2.90 8.35 -2.70
CA VAL A 20 2.30 9.56 -3.30
C VAL A 20 3.36 10.65 -3.50
N ALA A 21 4.30 10.80 -2.56
CA ALA A 21 5.35 11.80 -2.62
C ALA A 21 6.51 11.46 -3.58
N GLU A 22 6.61 10.20 -4.01
CA GLU A 22 7.72 9.67 -4.81
C GLU A 22 7.31 9.36 -6.25
N CYS A 23 8.27 8.99 -7.11
CA CYS A 23 8.03 8.56 -8.50
C CYS A 23 8.86 7.33 -8.87
N GLY A 24 8.52 6.71 -10.01
CA GLY A 24 9.22 5.56 -10.59
C GLY A 24 9.42 4.42 -9.59
N ASP A 25 10.67 3.97 -9.45
CA ASP A 25 11.03 2.82 -8.62
C ASP A 25 10.74 3.03 -7.14
N ARG A 26 10.94 4.25 -6.62
CA ARG A 26 10.66 4.55 -5.22
C ARG A 26 9.17 4.51 -4.93
N ARG A 27 8.33 5.09 -5.79
CA ARG A 27 6.87 4.95 -5.67
C ARG A 27 6.46 3.48 -5.68
N ARG A 28 6.98 2.71 -6.63
CA ARG A 28 6.68 1.28 -6.75
C ARG A 28 7.05 0.49 -5.50
N MET A 29 8.22 0.75 -4.92
CA MET A 29 8.68 0.13 -3.68
C MET A 29 7.72 0.41 -2.52
N PHE A 30 7.41 1.68 -2.26
CA PHE A 30 6.51 2.05 -1.16
C PHE A 30 5.08 1.54 -1.37
N ALA A 31 4.55 1.61 -2.60
CA ALA A 31 3.22 1.10 -2.92
C ALA A 31 3.13 -0.43 -2.74
N HIS A 32 4.17 -1.19 -3.13
CA HIS A 32 4.22 -2.62 -2.89
C HIS A 32 4.30 -2.98 -1.40
N HIS A 33 5.10 -2.24 -0.63
CA HIS A 33 5.20 -2.47 0.82
C HIS A 33 3.85 -2.20 1.51
N ALA A 34 3.20 -1.08 1.18
CA ALA A 34 1.85 -0.77 1.65
C ALA A 34 0.82 -1.85 1.28
N ALA A 35 0.88 -2.39 0.05
CA ALA A 35 -0.03 -3.45 -0.38
C ALA A 35 0.17 -4.73 0.43
N THR A 36 1.42 -5.09 0.73
CA THR A 36 1.75 -6.27 1.56
C THR A 36 1.20 -6.11 2.97
N LEU A 37 1.47 -4.97 3.62
CA LEU A 37 0.94 -4.66 4.95
C LEU A 37 -0.59 -4.66 4.98
N SER A 38 -1.22 -4.10 3.95
CA SER A 38 -2.69 -4.06 3.87
C SER A 38 -3.28 -5.46 3.71
N ALA A 39 -2.66 -6.34 2.90
CA ALA A 39 -3.07 -7.74 2.80
C ALA A 39 -2.91 -8.47 4.14
N ASP A 40 -1.79 -8.24 4.84
CA ASP A 40 -1.55 -8.82 6.17
C ASP A 40 -2.61 -8.36 7.18
N ALA A 41 -2.95 -7.07 7.20
CA ALA A 41 -4.03 -6.55 8.05
C ALA A 41 -5.41 -7.12 7.66
N ALA A 42 -5.71 -7.31 6.38
CA ALA A 42 -6.98 -7.89 5.95
C ALA A 42 -7.16 -9.34 6.39
N LEU A 43 -6.06 -10.12 6.39
CA LEU A 43 -6.04 -11.54 6.71
C LEU A 43 -5.77 -11.83 8.20
N HIS A 44 -5.38 -10.82 8.98
CA HIS A 44 -5.07 -10.99 10.39
C HIS A 44 -6.31 -11.47 11.18
N ARG A 45 -6.11 -12.49 12.04
CA ARG A 45 -7.18 -13.17 12.78
C ARG A 45 -8.01 -12.22 13.65
N GLU A 46 -7.34 -11.23 14.24
CA GLU A 46 -7.93 -10.26 15.16
C GLU A 46 -8.45 -9.00 14.46
N SER A 47 -8.47 -8.97 13.13
CA SER A 47 -8.96 -7.79 12.42
C SER A 47 -10.45 -7.63 12.57
N GLU A 48 -10.86 -6.43 12.96
CA GLU A 48 -12.24 -6.01 12.98
C GLU A 48 -12.78 -5.79 11.56
N PRO A 49 -14.10 -5.87 11.33
CA PRO A 49 -14.68 -5.61 10.02
C PRO A 49 -14.29 -4.24 9.42
N SER A 50 -14.19 -3.21 10.27
CA SER A 50 -13.75 -1.87 9.85
C SER A 50 -12.29 -1.85 9.40
N GLN A 51 -11.41 -2.57 10.09
CA GLN A 51 -10.00 -2.69 9.73
C GLN A 51 -9.82 -3.45 8.42
N ARG A 52 -10.60 -4.52 8.19
CA ARG A 52 -10.62 -5.22 6.89
C ARG A 52 -11.10 -4.31 5.77
N ALA A 53 -12.12 -3.50 6.01
CA ALA A 53 -12.60 -2.52 5.03
C ALA A 53 -11.52 -1.48 4.72
N THR A 54 -10.83 -0.95 5.74
CA THR A 54 -9.69 -0.02 5.54
C THR A 54 -8.55 -0.67 4.76
N ALA A 55 -8.19 -1.92 5.11
CA ALA A 55 -7.18 -2.68 4.39
C ALA A 55 -7.53 -2.84 2.90
N GLN A 56 -8.80 -3.13 2.59
CA GLN A 56 -9.25 -3.22 1.21
C GLN A 56 -9.12 -1.88 0.47
N CYS A 57 -9.50 -0.76 1.09
CA CYS A 57 -9.30 0.56 0.49
C CYS A 57 -7.81 0.83 0.19
N TYR A 58 -6.90 0.46 1.10
CA TYR A 58 -5.47 0.63 0.89
C TYR A 58 -4.91 -0.28 -0.22
N LEU A 59 -5.46 -1.49 -0.41
CA LEU A 59 -5.14 -2.34 -1.56
C LEU A 59 -5.54 -1.66 -2.89
N ASP A 60 -6.72 -1.04 -2.93
CA ASP A 60 -7.19 -0.33 -4.13
C ASP A 60 -6.33 0.91 -4.42
N GLU A 61 -5.97 1.69 -3.40
CA GLU A 61 -5.08 2.85 -3.52
C GLU A 61 -3.69 2.45 -4.03
N THR A 62 -3.11 1.39 -3.46
CA THR A 62 -1.78 0.89 -3.87
C THR A 62 -1.79 0.32 -5.29
N ALA A 63 -2.88 -0.31 -5.74
CA ALA A 63 -3.03 -0.74 -7.13
C ALA A 63 -2.99 0.45 -8.11
N GLY A 64 -3.65 1.56 -7.76
CA GLY A 64 -3.57 2.80 -8.53
C GLY A 64 -2.16 3.38 -8.60
N LEU A 65 -1.45 3.41 -7.47
CA LEU A 65 -0.08 3.91 -7.38
C LEU A 65 0.91 3.05 -8.18
N LEU A 66 0.75 1.73 -8.16
CA LEU A 66 1.56 0.79 -8.94
C LEU A 66 1.32 0.94 -10.44
N THR A 67 0.07 1.16 -10.84
CA THR A 67 -0.28 1.43 -12.25
C THR A 67 0.42 2.70 -12.72
N ARG A 68 0.33 3.78 -11.94
CA ARG A 68 1.01 5.04 -12.25
C ARG A 68 2.53 4.92 -12.29
N ALA A 69 3.13 4.15 -11.38
CA ALA A 69 4.57 3.91 -11.38
C ALA A 69 5.04 3.16 -12.65
N ARG A 70 4.22 2.23 -13.18
CA ARG A 70 4.49 1.54 -14.46
C ARG A 70 4.41 2.49 -15.65
N GLU A 71 3.45 3.40 -15.66
CA GLU A 71 3.33 4.43 -16.70
C GLU A 71 4.56 5.36 -16.72
N GLU A 72 5.07 5.73 -15.54
CA GLU A 72 6.28 6.55 -15.39
C GLU A 72 7.55 5.86 -15.92
N THR A 73 7.64 4.53 -15.79
CA THR A 73 8.77 3.74 -16.30
C THR A 73 8.60 3.27 -17.74
N GLY A 74 7.35 3.18 -18.23
CA GLY A 74 7.00 2.84 -19.61
C GLY A 74 6.96 4.03 -20.57
N GLY A 75 7.04 5.26 -20.04
CA GLY A 75 7.21 6.48 -20.83
C GLY A 75 8.61 6.56 -21.45
N THR A 76 8.80 5.87 -22.58
CA THR A 76 9.97 6.10 -23.46
C THR A 76 10.06 7.58 -23.84
N PRO A 77 11.27 8.19 -23.82
CA PRO A 77 11.47 9.51 -24.37
C PRO A 77 11.18 9.46 -25.87
N ARG A 78 10.41 10.44 -26.36
CA ARG A 78 10.47 10.86 -27.76
C ARG A 78 11.08 12.25 -27.80
#